data_AF-A0A1I5VPA6-F1
#
_entry.id   AF-A0A1I5VPA6-F1
#
_cell.length_a   1.000
_cell.length_b   1.000
_cell.length_c   1.000
_cell.angle_alpha   90.00
_cell.angle_beta   90.00
_cell.angle_gamma   90.00
#
_symmetry.space_group_name_H-M   'P 1'
#
loop_
_entity.id
_entity.type
_entity.pdbx_description
1 polymer ?
#
loop_
_entity_poly.entity_id
_entity_poly.type
_entity_poly.pdbx_seq_one_letter_code
_entity_poly.pdbx_strand_id
1 'polypeptide(L)'
;MTSIEDLIRAPGLVVEIIDELDHDLDDAFEAQATAFAKRAEIEHPINKAPSTVAAAAVYVTGLLRDGRLTQQEIADVADVSTVAIRDCYPEIGAAEGFEMSRAAGTFPEPGDRSAPTHPEVSQSDD
;
A
#
# COMPACT_ATOMS: atom_id res chain seq x y z
N MET A 1 6.76 -15.37 28.71
CA MET A 1 7.73 -14.73 27.82
C MET A 1 6.97 -14.36 26.57
N THR A 2 6.70 -13.09 26.34
CA THR A 2 6.12 -12.60 25.08
C THR A 2 7.17 -12.83 23.99
N SER A 3 6.84 -13.61 22.96
CA SER A 3 7.77 -13.89 21.86
C SER A 3 8.00 -12.60 21.08
N ILE A 4 9.14 -12.43 20.41
CA ILE A 4 9.35 -11.27 19.52
C ILE A 4 8.25 -11.23 18.44
N GLU A 5 7.73 -12.40 18.06
CA GLU A 5 6.58 -12.55 17.16
C GLU A 5 5.27 -11.95 17.71
N ASP A 6 5.06 -11.92 19.03
CA ASP A 6 3.88 -11.27 19.64
C ASP A 6 3.97 -9.73 19.64
N LEU A 7 5.15 -9.17 19.36
CA LEU A 7 5.37 -7.72 19.31
C LEU A 7 5.20 -7.15 17.90
N ILE A 8 5.27 -8.01 16.87
CA ILE A 8 5.12 -7.64 15.46
C ILE A 8 3.64 -7.47 15.16
N ARG A 9 3.16 -6.23 15.04
CA ARG A 9 1.73 -5.93 14.87
C ARG A 9 1.36 -5.52 13.46
N ALA A 10 2.25 -4.85 12.73
CA ALA A 10 1.91 -4.29 11.43
C ALA A 10 1.56 -5.38 10.39
N PRO A 11 2.30 -6.49 10.26
CA PRO A 11 1.93 -7.61 9.38
C PRO A 11 0.52 -8.18 9.61
N GLY A 12 0.11 -8.37 10.86
CA GLY A 12 -1.24 -8.89 11.15
C GLY A 12 -2.33 -7.89 10.75
N LEU A 13 -2.09 -6.59 10.98
CA LEU A 13 -3.01 -5.53 10.58
C LEU A 13 -3.13 -5.38 9.06
N VAL A 14 -2.14 -5.81 8.27
CA VAL A 14 -2.26 -5.81 6.80
C VAL A 14 -3.39 -6.73 6.35
N VAL A 15 -3.46 -7.94 6.90
CA VAL A 15 -4.50 -8.93 6.56
C VAL A 15 -5.88 -8.38 6.93
N GLU A 16 -6.02 -7.84 8.15
CA GLU A 16 -7.28 -7.23 8.60
C GLU A 16 -7.73 -6.06 7.71
N ILE A 17 -6.78 -5.23 7.24
CA ILE A 17 -7.09 -4.13 6.32
C ILE A 17 -7.54 -4.66 4.96
N ILE A 18 -6.86 -5.68 4.43
CA ILE A 18 -7.17 -6.26 3.11
C ILE A 18 -8.54 -6.92 3.13
N ASP A 19 -8.87 -7.68 4.18
CA ASP A 19 -10.15 -8.38 4.31
C ASP A 19 -11.37 -7.43 4.36
N GLU A 20 -11.18 -6.20 4.84
CA GLU A 20 -12.24 -5.18 4.94
C GLU A 20 -12.29 -4.25 3.71
N LEU A 21 -11.29 -4.28 2.82
CA LEU A 21 -11.32 -3.50 1.58
C LEU A 21 -12.27 -4.13 0.55
N ASP A 22 -13.11 -3.31 -0.10
CA ASP A 22 -14.03 -3.73 -1.18
C ASP A 22 -13.29 -3.89 -2.53
N HIS A 23 -12.17 -4.62 -2.54
CA HIS A 23 -11.34 -4.87 -3.72
C HIS A 23 -10.96 -6.34 -3.83
N ASP A 24 -10.98 -6.85 -5.07
CA ASP A 24 -10.50 -8.20 -5.38
C ASP A 24 -8.95 -8.19 -5.41
N LEU A 25 -8.35 -8.39 -4.25
CA LEU A 25 -6.90 -8.44 -4.05
C LEU A 25 -6.46 -9.91 -3.94
N ASP A 26 -5.45 -10.30 -4.70
CA ASP A 26 -4.95 -11.67 -4.75
C ASP A 26 -3.96 -11.97 -3.61
N ASP A 27 -3.74 -13.25 -3.29
CA ASP A 27 -2.78 -13.68 -2.24
C ASP A 27 -1.38 -13.08 -2.42
N ALA A 28 -0.97 -12.83 -3.66
CA ALA A 28 0.32 -12.21 -3.96
C ALA A 28 0.37 -10.74 -3.51
N PHE A 29 -0.75 -10.02 -3.55
CA PHE A 29 -0.89 -8.69 -3.00
C PHE A 29 -0.69 -8.72 -1.48
N GLU A 30 -1.44 -9.57 -0.79
CA GLU A 30 -1.37 -9.69 0.68
C GLU A 30 0.03 -10.08 1.14
N ALA A 31 0.63 -11.09 0.50
CA ALA A 31 1.98 -11.54 0.82
C ALA A 31 3.01 -10.42 0.65
N GLN A 32 2.88 -9.61 -0.42
CA GLN A 32 3.78 -8.49 -0.67
C GLN A 32 3.61 -7.36 0.37
N ALA A 33 2.37 -6.94 0.63
CA ALA A 33 2.07 -5.90 1.61
C ALA A 33 2.51 -6.31 3.03
N THR A 34 2.25 -7.56 3.40
CA THR A 34 2.66 -8.14 4.69
C THR A 34 4.19 -8.15 4.82
N ALA A 35 4.91 -8.48 3.74
CA ALA A 35 6.36 -8.48 3.74
C ALA A 35 6.94 -7.06 3.91
N PHE A 36 6.35 -6.06 3.26
CA PHE A 36 6.72 -4.65 3.45
C PHE A 36 6.49 -4.19 4.89
N ALA A 37 5.32 -4.47 5.46
CA ALA A 37 5.01 -4.11 6.85
C ALA A 37 5.98 -4.77 7.84
N LYS A 38 6.32 -6.05 7.63
CA LYS A 38 7.26 -6.79 8.47
C LYS A 38 8.66 -6.18 8.44
N ARG A 39 9.16 -5.87 7.24
CA ARG A 39 10.48 -5.24 7.08
C ARG A 39 10.50 -3.84 7.69
N ALA A 40 9.46 -3.05 7.49
CA ALA A 40 9.32 -1.72 8.07
C ALA A 40 9.20 -1.70 9.61
N GLU A 41 8.81 -2.83 10.23
CA GLU A 41 8.72 -2.95 11.68
C GLU A 41 10.01 -3.48 12.32
N ILE A 42 10.76 -4.35 11.62
CA ILE A 42 11.88 -5.12 12.20
C ILE A 42 13.22 -4.77 11.58
N GLU A 43 13.31 -4.76 10.24
CA GLU A 43 14.57 -4.64 9.51
C GLU A 43 14.95 -3.17 9.27
N HIS A 44 13.95 -2.35 8.95
CA HIS A 44 14.07 -0.91 8.72
C HIS A 44 13.00 -0.17 9.53
N PRO A 45 13.15 -0.08 10.87
CA PRO A 45 12.09 0.41 11.75
C PRO A 45 11.64 1.83 11.42
N ILE A 46 10.40 1.96 10.99
CA ILE A 46 9.73 3.25 10.78
C ILE A 46 9.08 3.67 12.11
N ASN A 47 9.42 4.86 12.61
CA ASN A 47 8.92 5.36 13.89
C ASN A 47 7.46 5.89 13.80
N LYS A 48 6.53 4.99 13.49
CA LYS A 48 5.08 5.24 13.34
C LYS A 48 4.29 4.12 14.04
N ALA A 49 3.01 4.36 14.27
CA ALA A 49 2.12 3.34 14.82
C ALA A 49 2.01 2.13 13.86
N PRO A 50 1.89 0.88 14.37
CA PRO A 50 1.76 -0.30 13.53
C PRO A 50 0.60 -0.23 12.51
N SER A 51 -0.53 0.37 12.87
CA SER A 51 -1.65 0.60 11.94
C SER A 51 -1.27 1.52 10.78
N THR A 52 -0.46 2.55 11.04
CA THR A 52 0.05 3.46 10.00
C THR A 52 1.06 2.74 9.09
N VAL A 53 1.91 1.89 9.65
CA VAL A 53 2.87 1.08 8.87
C VAL A 53 2.12 0.08 7.98
N ALA A 54 1.12 -0.62 8.52
CA ALA A 54 0.29 -1.57 7.77
C ALA A 54 -0.47 -0.88 6.64
N ALA A 55 -1.18 0.22 6.93
CA ALA A 55 -1.91 1.00 5.94
C ALA A 55 -0.99 1.53 4.82
N ALA A 56 0.19 2.03 5.18
CA ALA A 56 1.16 2.51 4.20
C ALA A 56 1.73 1.36 3.35
N ALA A 57 1.95 0.17 3.93
CA ALA A 57 2.43 -1.00 3.20
C ALA A 57 1.41 -1.50 2.16
N VAL A 58 0.12 -1.52 2.52
CA VAL A 58 -0.99 -1.79 1.59
C VAL A 58 -1.01 -0.75 0.47
N TYR A 59 -0.88 0.54 0.81
CA TYR A 59 -0.88 1.59 -0.18
C TYR A 59 0.31 1.49 -1.16
N VAL A 60 1.53 1.28 -0.67
CA VAL A 60 2.72 1.09 -1.53
C VAL A 60 2.52 -0.11 -2.47
N THR A 61 2.00 -1.22 -1.97
CA THR A 61 1.72 -2.41 -2.79
C THR A 61 0.69 -2.11 -3.88
N GLY A 62 -0.37 -1.37 -3.54
CA GLY A 62 -1.36 -0.86 -4.48
C GLY A 62 -0.75 -0.01 -5.59
N LEU A 63 0.16 0.90 -5.24
CA LEU A 63 0.86 1.75 -6.21
C LEU A 63 1.76 0.96 -7.17
N LEU A 64 2.43 -0.08 -6.68
CA LEU A 64 3.36 -0.89 -7.48
C LEU A 64 2.65 -1.83 -8.46
N ARG A 65 1.39 -2.17 -8.21
CA ARG A 65 0.64 -3.13 -9.05
C ARG A 65 -0.20 -2.41 -10.10
N ASP A 66 -1.25 -1.69 -9.71
CA ASP A 66 -2.19 -1.07 -10.65
C ASP A 66 -2.83 0.24 -10.16
N GLY A 67 -2.46 0.75 -8.98
CA GLY A 67 -2.97 2.01 -8.43
C GLY A 67 -4.47 2.02 -8.09
N ARG A 68 -5.08 0.85 -7.88
CA ARG A 68 -6.54 0.72 -7.65
C ARG A 68 -7.00 1.13 -6.25
N LEU A 69 -6.08 1.21 -5.29
CA LEU A 69 -6.40 1.61 -3.91
C LEU A 69 -6.07 3.08 -3.67
N THR A 70 -7.01 3.81 -3.08
CA THR A 70 -6.80 5.18 -2.62
C THR A 70 -6.34 5.21 -1.16
N GLN A 71 -5.69 6.31 -0.77
CA GLN A 71 -5.34 6.54 0.63
C GLN A 71 -6.59 6.67 1.51
N GLN A 72 -7.70 7.18 0.96
CA GLN A 72 -8.96 7.35 1.68
C GLN A 72 -9.58 5.99 2.02
N GLU A 73 -9.71 5.09 1.05
CA GLU A 73 -10.24 3.74 1.27
C GLU A 73 -9.45 2.99 2.35
N ILE A 74 -8.12 3.08 2.30
CA ILE A 74 -7.26 2.43 3.28
C ILE A 74 -7.35 3.13 4.65
N ALA A 75 -7.39 4.47 4.68
CA ALA A 75 -7.49 5.25 5.91
C ALA A 75 -8.77 4.94 6.69
N ASP A 76 -9.89 4.81 5.99
CA ASP A 76 -11.20 4.53 6.58
C ASP A 76 -11.24 3.15 7.26
N VAL A 77 -10.62 2.14 6.63
CA VAL A 77 -10.54 0.78 7.18
C VAL A 77 -9.52 0.66 8.32
N ALA A 78 -8.35 1.30 8.16
CA ALA A 78 -7.24 1.14 9.11
C ALA A 78 -7.33 2.05 10.35
N ASP A 79 -8.36 2.88 10.46
CA ASP A 79 -8.53 3.90 11.51
C ASP A 79 -7.30 4.82 11.63
N VAL A 80 -6.82 5.32 10.49
CA VAL A 80 -5.70 6.27 10.41
C VAL A 80 -6.04 7.43 9.48
N SER A 81 -5.31 8.54 9.59
CA SER A 81 -5.50 9.64 8.64
C SER A 81 -4.80 9.36 7.30
N THR A 82 -5.38 9.89 6.21
CA THR A 82 -4.72 9.91 4.89
C THR A 82 -3.36 10.61 4.95
N VAL A 83 -3.20 11.64 5.79
CA VAL A 83 -1.90 12.30 6.03
C VAL A 83 -0.87 11.35 6.64
N ALA A 84 -1.28 10.49 7.58
CA ALA A 84 -0.39 9.51 8.19
C ALA A 84 0.10 8.49 7.14
N ILE A 85 -0.80 8.02 6.26
CA ILE A 85 -0.43 7.16 5.12
C ILE A 85 0.52 7.91 4.19
N ARG A 86 0.14 9.13 3.77
CA ARG A 86 0.91 9.98 2.85
C ARG A 86 2.34 10.20 3.32
N ASP A 87 2.51 10.43 4.61
CA ASP A 87 3.81 10.75 5.17
C ASP A 87 4.66 9.48 5.36
N CYS A 88 4.05 8.31 5.56
CA CYS A 88 4.70 7.04 5.85
C CYS A 88 5.04 6.21 4.59
N TYR A 89 4.17 6.17 3.58
CA TYR A 89 4.39 5.33 2.38
C TYR A 89 5.72 5.58 1.65
N PRO A 90 6.26 6.81 1.56
CA PRO A 90 7.55 7.04 0.92
C PRO A 90 8.71 6.41 1.71
N GLU A 91 8.59 6.36 3.04
CA GLU A 91 9.59 5.72 3.91
C GLU A 91 9.61 4.21 3.70
N ILE A 92 8.44 3.58 3.54
CA ILE A 92 8.34 2.15 3.16
C ILE A 92 8.95 1.93 1.78
N GLY A 93 8.54 2.72 0.78
CA GLY A 93 9.09 2.60 -0.57
C GLY A 93 10.62 2.69 -0.59
N ALA A 94 11.18 3.65 0.14
CA ALA A 94 12.63 3.81 0.27
C ALA A 94 13.33 2.61 0.94
N ALA A 95 12.72 2.03 1.98
CA ALA A 95 13.23 0.81 2.63
C ALA A 95 13.27 -0.40 1.68
N GLU A 96 12.33 -0.45 0.73
CA GLU A 96 12.25 -1.47 -0.31
C GLU A 96 13.13 -1.17 -1.54
N GLY A 97 13.85 -0.04 -1.53
CA GLY A 97 14.71 0.39 -2.64
C GLY A 97 13.97 1.09 -3.78
N PHE A 98 12.73 1.53 -3.56
CA PHE A 98 11.97 2.33 -4.50
C PHE A 98 12.08 3.83 -4.19
N GLU A 99 12.42 4.64 -5.19
CA GLU A 99 12.38 6.09 -5.06
C GLU A 99 10.95 6.61 -5.24
N MET A 100 10.24 6.76 -4.12
CA MET A 100 8.89 7.33 -4.09
C MET A 100 9.00 8.85 -3.90
N SER A 101 8.91 9.63 -4.99
CA SER A 101 9.05 11.09 -4.89
C SER A 101 7.83 11.73 -4.22
N ARG A 102 8.02 12.41 -3.08
CA ARG A 102 7.01 13.32 -2.49
C ARG A 102 6.70 14.55 -3.37
N ALA A 103 7.50 14.81 -4.40
CA ALA A 103 7.45 16.03 -5.19
C ALA A 103 6.61 15.87 -6.47
N ALA A 104 5.63 16.78 -6.60
CA ALA A 104 4.81 17.13 -7.76
C ALA A 104 3.61 16.21 -8.12
N GLY A 105 2.47 16.50 -7.48
CA GLY A 105 1.31 17.04 -8.24
C GLY A 105 0.62 16.19 -9.31
N THR A 106 0.81 14.87 -9.35
CA THR A 106 -0.12 13.96 -10.06
C THR A 106 -0.17 12.66 -9.27
N PHE A 107 -0.96 12.69 -8.21
CA PHE A 107 -1.59 11.47 -7.71
C PHE A 107 -3.06 11.55 -8.13
N PRO A 108 -3.66 10.44 -8.57
CA PRO A 108 -5.05 10.45 -8.99
C PRO A 108 -5.91 10.94 -7.82
N GLU A 109 -6.48 12.13 -7.97
CA GLU A 109 -7.57 12.59 -7.12
C GLU A 109 -8.71 11.56 -7.24
N PRO A 110 -9.38 11.21 -6.15
CA PRO A 110 -10.49 10.27 -6.19
C PRO A 110 -11.62 10.86 -7.05
N GLY A 111 -11.78 10.33 -8.27
CA GLY A 111 -12.80 10.75 -9.23
C GLY A 111 -12.40 10.64 -10.71
N ASP A 112 -11.11 10.55 -11.04
CA ASP A 112 -10.64 10.49 -12.43
C ASP A 112 -9.94 9.16 -12.74
N ARG A 113 -10.72 8.07 -12.72
CA ARG A 113 -10.31 6.79 -13.32
C ARG A 113 -11.03 6.59 -14.65
N SER A 114 -10.74 7.46 -15.62
CA SER A 114 -10.67 6.94 -16.98
C SER A 114 -9.47 5.99 -16.99
N ALA A 115 -9.74 4.69 -17.00
CA ALA A 115 -8.72 3.66 -17.16
C ALA A 115 -7.74 4.06 -18.29
N PRO A 116 -6.45 3.67 -18.23
CA PRO A 116 -5.67 3.65 -19.45
C PRO A 116 -6.41 2.72 -20.41
N THR A 117 -7.11 3.32 -21.37
CA THR A 117 -7.60 2.62 -22.54
C THR A 117 -6.33 2.14 -23.21
N HIS A 118 -6.03 0.85 -23.05
CA HIS A 118 -5.13 0.19 -23.98
C HIS A 118 -5.65 0.55 -25.37
N PRO A 119 -4.85 1.18 -26.24
CA PRO A 119 -5.26 1.26 -27.62
C PRO A 119 -5.41 -0.19 -28.10
N GLU A 120 -6.64 -0.56 -28.49
CA GLU A 120 -6.86 -1.76 -29.28
C GLU A 120 -5.91 -1.68 -30.46
N VAL A 121 -4.87 -2.52 -30.45
CA VAL A 121 -4.00 -2.70 -31.60
C VAL A 121 -4.85 -3.44 -32.62
N SER A 122 -5.49 -2.65 -33.48
CA SER A 122 -6.25 -3.11 -34.63
C SER A 122 -5.30 -3.95 -35.49
N GLN A 123 -5.55 -5.26 -35.50
CA GLN A 123 -4.96 -6.16 -36.49
C GLN A 123 -5.38 -5.64 -37.86
N SER A 124 -4.42 -5.13 -38.62
CA SER A 124 -4.62 -4.84 -40.03
C SER A 124 -4.25 -6.12 -40.77
N ASP A 125 -5.27 -6.83 -41.25
CA ASP A 125 -5.13 -7.83 -42.29
C ASP A 125 -4.56 -7.16 -43.56
N ASP A 126 -3.43 -7.68 -44.05
CA ASP A 126 -3.01 -7.61 -45.45
C ASP A 126 -2.39 -8.96 -45.85
#